data_AF-A0A819DJ68-F1
#
_entry.id   AF-A0A819DJ68-F1
#
_cell.length_a   1.000
_cell.length_b   1.000
_cell.length_c   1.000
_cell.angle_alpha   90.00
_cell.angle_beta   90.00
_cell.angle_gamma   90.00
#
_symmetry.space_group_name_H-M   'P 1'
#
loop_
_entity.id
_entity.type
_entity.pdbx_description
1 polymer ?
#
loop_
_entity_poly.entity_id
_entity_poly.type
_entity_poly.pdbx_seq_one_letter_code
_entity_poly.pdbx_strand_id
1 'polypeptide(L)'
;MASNCTSSNFSTNTTQTTSKNKDDILSEILTCGICLSRMSLPCCLPCAHSFCRGCLLGYAQSNNMNTSTPINYILCPFCKFQLNFRSFEHFESMLIINPTLKQLCEALDTSVLNSEQSQSQTNSPYRARCHACCLLKMLKLVLGYEEFPTANTGGVQIH
;
A
#
# COMPACT_ATOMS: atom_id res chain seq x y z
N MET A 1 -10.05 -65.19 24.11
CA MET A 1 -10.20 -63.77 24.48
C MET A 1 -9.74 -62.94 23.29
N ALA A 2 -10.69 -62.32 22.59
CA ALA A 2 -10.43 -61.44 21.46
C ALA A 2 -10.04 -60.06 21.97
N SER A 3 -9.00 -59.46 21.40
CA SER A 3 -8.65 -58.06 21.62
C SER A 3 -8.41 -57.42 20.27
N ASN A 4 -9.46 -56.79 19.76
CA ASN A 4 -9.43 -55.89 18.61
C ASN A 4 -8.70 -54.60 19.05
N CYS A 5 -7.64 -54.20 18.36
CA CYS A 5 -7.16 -52.83 18.37
C CYS A 5 -7.47 -52.19 17.02
N THR A 6 -8.31 -51.17 17.09
CA THR A 6 -8.93 -50.43 16.00
C THR A 6 -7.89 -49.59 15.27
N SER A 7 -7.85 -49.68 13.95
CA SER A 7 -7.14 -48.75 13.08
C SER A 7 -7.72 -47.35 13.30
N SER A 8 -7.00 -46.48 14.01
CA SER A 8 -7.33 -45.07 14.10
C SER A 8 -7.08 -44.43 12.73
N ASN A 9 -8.16 -44.17 12.01
CA ASN A 9 -8.15 -43.31 10.83
C ASN A 9 -7.59 -41.94 11.24
N PHE A 10 -6.36 -41.67 10.84
CA PHE A 10 -5.84 -40.31 10.87
C PHE A 10 -6.54 -39.55 9.75
N SER A 11 -7.62 -38.85 10.10
CA SER A 11 -8.20 -37.82 9.23
C SER A 11 -7.12 -36.78 9.01
N THR A 12 -6.44 -36.88 7.86
CA THR A 12 -5.71 -35.78 7.27
C THR A 12 -6.71 -34.64 7.12
N ASN A 13 -6.67 -33.67 8.03
CA ASN A 13 -7.33 -32.40 7.79
C ASN A 13 -6.59 -31.76 6.63
N THR A 14 -7.17 -31.99 5.45
CA THR A 14 -6.96 -31.25 4.22
C THR A 14 -7.12 -29.76 4.56
N THR A 15 -6.02 -29.07 4.83
CA THR A 15 -6.02 -27.61 4.72
C THR A 15 -6.19 -27.33 3.24
N GLN A 16 -7.43 -27.03 2.86
CA GLN A 16 -7.82 -26.56 1.54
C GLN A 16 -6.81 -25.50 1.09
N THR A 17 -5.98 -25.84 0.12
CA THR A 17 -5.18 -24.88 -0.63
C THR A 17 -6.14 -24.04 -1.47
N THR A 18 -6.74 -23.02 -0.86
CA THR A 18 -7.34 -21.91 -1.60
C THR A 18 -6.18 -21.19 -2.26
N SER A 19 -6.10 -21.24 -3.59
CA SER A 19 -5.18 -20.41 -4.38
C SER A 19 -5.56 -18.94 -4.18
N LYS A 20 -5.11 -18.32 -3.08
CA LYS A 20 -5.30 -16.89 -2.82
C LYS A 20 -4.71 -16.13 -4.02
N ASN A 21 -5.47 -15.20 -4.59
CA ASN A 21 -4.93 -14.34 -5.63
C ASN A 21 -3.84 -13.45 -5.00
N LYS A 22 -2.87 -13.00 -5.79
CA LYS A 22 -1.81 -12.09 -5.34
C LYS A 22 -2.41 -10.85 -4.67
N ASP A 23 -3.54 -10.36 -5.16
CA ASP A 23 -4.21 -9.19 -4.60
C ASP A 23 -4.75 -9.43 -3.18
N ASP A 24 -5.23 -10.64 -2.89
CA ASP A 24 -5.71 -11.01 -1.54
C ASP A 24 -4.55 -11.02 -0.53
N ILE A 25 -3.42 -11.58 -0.94
CA ILE A 25 -2.20 -11.64 -0.13
C ILE A 25 -1.67 -10.22 0.12
N LEU A 26 -1.64 -9.38 -0.91
CA LEU A 26 -1.19 -8.00 -0.77
C LEU A 26 -2.15 -7.16 0.06
N SER A 27 -3.47 -7.41 -0.02
CA SER A 27 -4.46 -6.76 0.84
C SER A 27 -4.21 -7.06 2.32
N GLU A 28 -3.92 -8.32 2.65
CA GLU A 28 -3.58 -8.75 4.00
C GLU A 28 -2.30 -8.06 4.52
N ILE A 29 -1.25 -8.00 3.70
CA ILE A 29 0.05 -7.38 4.05
C ILE A 29 -0.07 -5.85 4.23
N LEU A 30 -0.92 -5.20 3.44
CA LEU A 30 -1.08 -3.74 3.46
C LEU A 30 -2.14 -3.23 4.45
N THR A 31 -2.69 -4.12 5.27
CA THR A 31 -3.66 -3.77 6.30
C THR A 31 -2.97 -3.29 7.57
N CYS A 32 -3.42 -2.15 8.09
CA CYS A 32 -2.95 -1.58 9.34
C CYS A 32 -3.47 -2.40 10.54
N GLY A 33 -2.57 -2.84 11.43
CA GLY A 33 -2.98 -3.58 12.64
C GLY A 33 -3.71 -2.77 13.72
N ILE A 34 -3.92 -1.47 13.53
CA ILE A 34 -4.63 -0.61 14.49
C ILE A 34 -6.05 -0.33 13.98
N CYS A 35 -6.20 0.22 12.77
CA CYS A 35 -7.52 0.52 12.20
C CYS A 35 -8.13 -0.62 11.36
N LEU A 36 -7.40 -1.74 11.19
CA LEU A 36 -7.83 -2.91 10.42
C LEU A 36 -8.27 -2.59 8.99
N SER A 37 -7.75 -1.49 8.45
CA SER A 37 -8.02 -1.00 7.10
C SER A 37 -6.69 -0.83 6.36
N ARG A 38 -6.75 -0.66 5.04
CA ARG A 38 -5.54 -0.36 4.23
C ARG A 38 -4.77 0.83 4.82
N MET A 39 -3.45 0.73 4.86
CA MET A 39 -2.62 1.76 5.45
C MET A 39 -2.70 3.09 4.69
N SER A 40 -3.09 4.16 5.40
CA SER A 40 -2.97 5.54 4.93
C SER A 40 -1.72 6.18 5.53
N LEU A 41 -0.84 6.73 4.67
CA LEU A 41 0.48 7.24 5.05
C LEU A 41 1.25 6.23 5.92
N PRO A 42 1.61 5.05 5.37
CA PRO A 42 2.25 3.98 6.12
C PRO A 42 3.60 4.43 6.68
N CYS A 43 3.85 4.20 7.96
CA CYS A 43 5.11 4.43 8.65
C CYS A 43 5.64 3.12 9.23
N CYS A 44 6.94 2.87 9.09
CA CYS A 44 7.59 1.70 9.66
C CYS A 44 8.22 2.04 11.01
N LEU A 45 7.94 1.23 12.03
CA LEU A 45 8.67 1.30 13.29
C LEU A 45 10.06 0.63 13.12
N PRO A 46 11.03 0.87 14.03
CA PRO A 46 12.34 0.21 13.99
C PRO A 46 12.29 -1.32 14.05
N CYS A 47 11.19 -1.87 14.56
CA CYS A 47 10.90 -3.32 14.56
C CYS A 47 10.29 -3.83 13.23
N ALA A 48 10.36 -3.05 12.15
CA ALA A 48 9.86 -3.34 10.81
C ALA A 48 8.33 -3.50 10.64
N HIS A 49 7.54 -3.35 11.71
CA HIS A 49 6.08 -3.32 11.59
C HIS A 49 5.58 -1.96 11.09
N SER A 50 4.57 -2.00 10.22
CA SER A 50 4.04 -0.82 9.54
C SER A 50 2.60 -0.52 9.94
N PHE A 51 2.28 0.76 10.07
CA PHE A 51 0.95 1.24 10.47
C PHE A 51 0.66 2.59 9.80
N CYS A 52 -0.60 3.03 9.81
CA CYS A 52 -0.91 4.41 9.42
C CYS A 52 -0.22 5.40 10.37
N ARG A 53 0.34 6.50 9.83
CA ARG A 53 0.90 7.59 10.64
C ARG A 53 -0.08 8.10 11.69
N GLY A 54 -1.33 8.37 11.28
CA GLY A 54 -2.38 8.85 12.18
C GLY A 54 -2.72 7.85 13.30
N CYS A 55 -2.70 6.54 12.99
CA CYS A 55 -2.94 5.51 13.99
C CYS A 55 -1.85 5.45 15.05
N LEU A 56 -0.58 5.59 14.66
CA LEU A 56 0.54 5.63 15.60
C LEU A 56 0.50 6.86 16.51
N LEU A 57 0.15 8.03 15.95
CA LEU A 57 -0.02 9.26 16.73
C LEU A 57 -1.15 9.11 17.77
N GLY A 58 -2.33 8.64 17.35
CA GLY A 58 -3.45 8.43 18.27
C GLY A 58 -3.13 7.39 19.35
N TYR A 59 -2.41 6.32 19.00
CA TYR A 59 -1.97 5.29 19.94
C TYR A 59 -0.97 5.82 20.98
N ALA A 60 -0.05 6.71 20.59
CA ALA A 60 0.86 7.36 21.53
C ALA A 60 0.15 8.36 22.47
N GLN A 61 -0.86 9.07 21.96
CA GLN A 61 -1.68 9.99 22.75
C GLN A 61 -2.54 9.25 23.78
N SER A 62 -3.20 8.16 23.39
CA SER A 62 -4.07 7.40 24.29
C SER A 62 -3.29 6.74 25.44
N ASN A 63 -2.06 6.28 25.19
CA ASN A 63 -1.19 5.76 26.25
C ASN A 63 -0.86 6.82 27.32
N ASN A 64 -0.75 8.09 26.95
CA ASN A 64 -0.45 9.18 27.88
C ASN A 64 -1.66 9.63 28.72
N MET A 65 -2.89 9.35 28.29
CA MET A 65 -4.09 9.88 28.97
C MET A 65 -4.37 9.24 30.33
N ASN A 66 -3.89 8.02 30.56
CA ASN A 66 -4.20 7.24 31.77
C ASN A 66 -3.16 7.36 32.88
N THR A 67 -2.16 8.25 32.73
CA THR A 67 -1.02 8.33 33.65
C THR A 67 -0.75 9.75 34.11
N SER A 68 -0.47 9.92 35.41
CA SER A 68 -0.11 11.20 36.01
C SER A 68 1.25 11.75 35.56
N THR A 69 2.04 10.95 34.84
CA THR A 69 3.36 11.30 34.31
C THR A 69 3.42 11.09 32.80
N PRO A 70 4.12 11.97 32.05
CA PRO A 70 4.26 11.81 30.61
C PRO A 70 5.04 10.53 30.26
N ILE A 71 4.43 9.67 29.46
CA ILE A 71 5.04 8.45 28.94
C ILE A 71 5.79 8.81 27.66
N ASN A 72 7.11 8.63 27.72
CA ASN A 72 8.05 8.90 26.65
C ASN A 72 8.40 7.65 25.81
N TYR A 73 7.46 6.70 25.75
CA TYR A 73 7.60 5.50 24.93
C TYR A 73 6.25 4.95 24.47
N ILE A 74 6.26 4.12 23.43
CA ILE A 74 5.15 3.25 23.05
C ILE A 74 5.65 1.83 22.82
N LEU A 75 4.76 0.85 22.97
CA LEU A 75 5.01 -0.54 22.58
C LEU A 75 4.38 -0.80 21.22
N CYS A 76 5.13 -1.38 20.28
CA CYS A 76 4.59 -1.82 18.99
C CYS A 76 3.34 -2.70 19.21
N PRO A 77 2.17 -2.38 18.62
CA PRO A 77 0.97 -3.18 18.79
C PRO A 77 1.14 -4.67 18.43
N PHE A 78 1.99 -4.99 17.44
CA PHE A 78 2.25 -6.36 16.99
C PHE A 78 3.26 -7.11 17.87
N CYS A 79 4.50 -6.63 17.94
CA CYS A 79 5.61 -7.38 18.56
C CYS A 79 6.03 -6.87 19.94
N LYS A 80 5.36 -5.83 20.46
CA LYS A 80 5.65 -5.20 21.76
C LYS A 80 7.05 -4.58 21.89
N PHE A 81 7.77 -4.40 20.79
CA PHE A 81 9.01 -3.63 20.76
C PHE A 81 8.80 -2.22 21.32
N GLN A 82 9.62 -1.80 22.27
CA GLN A 82 9.54 -0.49 22.89
C GLN A 82 10.26 0.56 22.05
N LEU A 83 9.51 1.56 21.60
CA LEU A 83 10.03 2.75 20.93
C LEU A 83 10.03 3.91 21.94
N ASN A 84 11.21 4.41 22.27
CA ASN A 84 11.38 5.56 23.15
C ASN A 84 11.49 6.86 22.33
N PHE A 85 10.98 7.95 22.87
CA PHE A 85 11.05 9.30 22.29
C PHE A 85 11.25 10.32 23.42
N ARG A 86 11.57 11.58 23.07
CA ARG A 86 11.85 12.64 24.06
C ARG A 86 10.61 13.48 24.38
N SER A 87 9.73 13.61 23.41
CA SER A 87 8.47 14.36 23.48
C SER A 87 7.55 13.85 22.37
N PHE A 88 6.29 14.31 22.37
CA PHE A 88 5.35 13.94 21.32
C PHE A 88 5.75 14.48 19.94
N GLU A 89 6.32 15.68 19.87
CA GLU A 89 6.82 16.30 18.63
C GLU A 89 8.01 15.51 18.06
N HIS A 90 8.90 15.01 18.94
CA HIS A 90 9.97 14.12 18.53
C HIS A 90 9.40 12.82 17.98
N PHE A 91 8.42 12.22 18.65
CA PHE A 91 7.75 11.01 18.15
C PHE A 91 7.13 11.25 16.77
N GLU A 92 6.40 12.34 16.59
CA GLU A 92 5.79 12.70 15.31
C GLU A 92 6.83 12.87 14.19
N SER A 93 7.99 13.45 14.51
CA SER A 93 9.11 13.63 13.58
C SER A 93 9.81 12.31 13.22
N MET A 94 9.79 11.32 14.10
CA MET A 94 10.35 9.98 13.83
C MET A 94 9.47 9.14 12.88
N LEU A 95 8.18 9.49 12.72
CA LEU A 95 7.24 8.76 11.87
C LEU A 95 7.39 9.14 10.40
N ILE A 96 8.44 8.59 9.77
CA ILE A 96 8.70 8.76 8.34
C ILE A 96 7.79 7.86 7.52
N ILE A 97 7.14 8.45 6.50
CA ILE A 97 6.27 7.72 5.58
C ILE A 97 7.13 6.83 4.68
N ASN A 98 6.72 5.57 4.52
CA ASN A 98 7.29 4.65 3.56
C ASN A 98 6.63 4.86 2.18
N PRO A 99 7.32 5.48 1.21
CA PRO A 99 6.73 5.81 -0.09
C PRO A 99 6.41 4.56 -0.93
N THR A 100 7.12 3.45 -0.71
CA THR A 100 6.88 2.19 -1.41
C THR A 100 5.58 1.55 -0.95
N LEU A 101 5.37 1.45 0.38
CA LEU A 101 4.10 0.95 0.92
C LEU A 101 2.92 1.82 0.52
N LYS A 102 3.13 3.15 0.46
CA LYS A 102 2.10 4.08 0.01
C LYS A 102 1.68 3.81 -1.44
N GLN A 103 2.65 3.67 -2.35
CA GLN A 103 2.37 3.34 -3.76
C GLN A 103 1.67 1.98 -3.91
N LEU A 104 2.08 0.97 -3.13
CA LEU A 104 1.43 -0.34 -3.16
C LEU A 104 -0.03 -0.28 -2.69
N CYS A 105 -0.31 0.53 -1.66
CA CYS A 105 -1.68 0.73 -1.19
C CYS A 105 -2.55 1.37 -2.29
N GLU A 106 -2.07 2.44 -2.92
CA GLU A 106 -2.77 3.16 -4.00
C GLU A 106 -2.99 2.29 -5.25
N ALA A 107 -2.00 1.45 -5.60
CA ALA A 107 -2.08 0.56 -6.74
C ALA A 107 -3.18 -0.50 -6.56
N LEU A 108 -3.33 -1.05 -5.35
CA LEU A 108 -4.40 -2.01 -5.07
C LEU A 108 -5.78 -1.37 -5.12
N ASP A 109 -5.94 -0.14 -4.63
CA ASP A 109 -7.22 0.58 -4.73
C ASP A 109 -7.62 0.79 -6.19
N THR A 110 -6.65 1.08 -7.06
CA THR A 110 -6.88 1.23 -8.50
C THR A 110 -7.28 -0.09 -9.17
N SER A 111 -6.71 -1.22 -8.71
CA SER A 111 -7.04 -2.55 -9.26
C SER A 111 -8.47 -3.00 -8.93
N VAL A 112 -8.98 -2.65 -7.74
CA VAL A 112 -10.36 -2.97 -7.32
C VAL A 112 -11.35 -2.20 -8.20
N LEU A 113 -11.09 -0.92 -8.49
CA LEU A 113 -11.97 -0.10 -9.34
C LEU A 113 -12.02 -0.60 -10.79
N ASN A 114 -10.90 -1.12 -11.32
CA ASN A 114 -10.86 -1.68 -12.67
C ASN A 114 -11.56 -3.06 -12.76
N SER A 115 -11.72 -3.77 -11.64
CA SER A 115 -12.38 -5.08 -11.58
C SER A 115 -13.90 -4.97 -11.79
N GLU A 116 -14.51 -3.86 -11.36
CA GLU A 116 -15.95 -3.61 -11.49
C GLU A 116 -16.35 -3.07 -12.87
N GLN A 117 -15.39 -2.76 -13.76
CA GLN A 117 -15.64 -2.19 -15.10
C GLN A 117 -15.43 -3.18 -16.26
N SER A 118 -15.41 -4.49 -16.01
CA SER A 118 -15.28 -5.51 -17.07
C SER A 118 -16.55 -5.74 -17.91
N GLN A 119 -17.46 -4.75 -17.99
CA GLN A 119 -18.46 -4.66 -19.06
C GLN A 119 -18.61 -3.23 -19.61
N SER A 120 -17.51 -2.51 -19.87
CA SER A 120 -17.51 -1.52 -20.96
C SER A 120 -16.09 -1.03 -21.22
N GLN A 121 -15.53 -1.47 -22.34
CA GLN A 121 -14.36 -0.84 -22.95
C GLN A 121 -14.65 0.66 -23.16
N THR A 122 -13.98 1.54 -22.42
CA THR A 122 -13.66 2.87 -22.97
C THR A 122 -12.24 3.25 -22.54
N ASN A 123 -11.49 3.69 -23.53
CA ASN A 123 -10.08 4.08 -23.46
C ASN A 123 -9.82 5.11 -22.35
N SER A 124 -8.82 4.88 -21.49
CA SER A 124 -8.33 5.89 -20.54
C SER A 124 -6.84 6.23 -20.80
N PRO A 125 -6.45 7.52 -20.76
CA PRO A 125 -5.18 8.01 -21.29
C PRO A 125 -4.07 8.06 -20.23
N TYR A 126 -3.79 6.97 -19.52
CA TYR A 126 -2.61 6.91 -18.64
C TYR A 126 -1.40 6.39 -19.39
N ARG A 127 -0.82 7.27 -20.21
CA ARG A 127 0.48 7.05 -20.83
C ARG A 127 1.54 7.10 -19.72
N ALA A 128 1.93 5.92 -19.24
CA ALA A 128 3.15 5.73 -18.47
C ALA A 128 4.25 6.57 -19.13
N ARG A 129 4.89 7.46 -18.35
CA ARG A 129 5.99 8.31 -18.83
C ARG A 129 7.10 7.41 -19.35
N CYS A 130 7.08 7.10 -20.64
CA CYS A 130 8.16 6.36 -21.26
C CYS A 130 9.42 7.20 -21.15
N HIS A 131 10.55 6.55 -20.86
CA HIS A 131 11.86 7.18 -20.71
C HIS A 131 12.22 8.06 -21.94
N ALA A 132 11.71 7.68 -23.12
CA ALA A 132 11.83 8.44 -24.36
C ALA A 132 11.10 9.81 -24.34
N CYS A 133 9.95 9.95 -23.67
CA CYS A 133 9.24 11.24 -23.60
C CYS A 133 9.83 12.22 -22.58
N CYS A 134 10.63 11.74 -21.61
CA CYS A 134 11.37 12.61 -20.70
C CYS A 134 12.60 13.25 -21.40
N LEU A 135 13.26 12.51 -22.31
CA LEU A 135 14.38 12.98 -23.13
C LEU A 135 13.98 14.08 -24.12
N LEU A 136 12.82 13.94 -24.78
CA LEU A 136 12.31 14.93 -25.73
C LEU A 136 11.91 16.27 -25.06
N LYS A 137 11.52 16.25 -23.78
CA LYS A 137 11.16 17.47 -23.05
C LYS A 137 12.40 18.24 -22.56
N MET A 138 13.52 17.55 -22.32
CA MET A 138 14.83 18.18 -22.05
C MET A 138 15.44 18.79 -23.32
N LEU A 139 15.31 18.12 -24.47
CA LEU A 139 15.75 18.67 -25.77
C LEU A 139 14.96 19.93 -26.19
N LYS A 140 13.68 20.01 -25.83
CA LYS A 140 12.87 21.22 -26.06
C LYS A 140 13.28 22.43 -25.22
N LEU A 141 13.86 22.22 -24.04
CA LEU A 141 14.34 23.32 -23.18
C LEU A 141 15.72 23.85 -23.61
N VAL A 142 16.50 23.09 -24.36
CA VAL A 142 17.84 23.50 -24.83
C VAL A 142 17.77 24.29 -26.15
N LEU A 143 16.72 24.13 -26.95
CA LEU A 143 16.70 24.62 -28.33
C LEU A 143 15.75 25.78 -28.66
N GLY A 144 14.99 26.34 -27.70
CA GLY A 144 14.26 27.61 -27.86
C GLY A 144 13.67 27.90 -29.26
N TYR A 145 12.51 27.32 -29.59
CA TYR A 145 11.76 27.69 -30.78
C TYR A 145 10.30 28.02 -30.45
N GLU A 146 9.90 29.22 -30.87
CA GLU A 146 8.58 29.84 -30.76
C GLU A 146 7.49 29.09 -31.57
N GLU A 147 6.24 29.21 -31.14
CA GLU A 147 5.06 28.62 -31.80
C GLU A 147 4.59 29.35 -33.08
N PHE A 148 3.77 28.61 -33.85
CA PHE A 148 2.74 29.00 -34.85
C PHE A 148 3.13 28.99 -36.35
N PRO A 149 2.17 28.87 -37.30
CA PRO A 149 0.91 28.08 -37.32
C PRO A 149 0.57 27.38 -38.67
N THR A 150 -0.56 26.65 -38.66
CA THR A 150 -1.53 26.34 -39.77
C THR A 150 -1.38 25.13 -40.72
N ALA A 151 -2.56 24.51 -40.90
CA ALA A 151 -3.20 23.99 -42.12
C ALA A 151 -2.90 22.56 -42.64
N ASN A 152 -3.93 21.71 -42.49
CA ASN A 152 -4.71 21.02 -43.54
C ASN A 152 -3.98 20.19 -44.61
N THR A 153 -4.30 18.88 -44.74
CA THR A 153 -5.06 18.28 -45.88
C THR A 153 -4.97 16.75 -45.93
N GLY A 154 -6.11 16.12 -46.28
CA GLY A 154 -6.23 14.85 -47.03
C GLY A 154 -5.99 13.57 -46.24
N GLY A 155 -6.74 12.48 -46.38
CA GLY A 155 -7.76 12.08 -47.35
C GLY A 155 -7.76 10.55 -47.32
N VAL A 156 -8.90 9.90 -47.15
CA VAL A 156 -9.00 8.44 -47.27
C VAL A 156 -10.20 8.12 -48.14
N GLN A 157 -9.88 7.54 -49.30
CA GLN A 157 -10.79 6.98 -50.28
C GLN A 157 -10.47 5.49 -50.34
N ILE A 158 -11.44 4.61 -50.09
CA ILE A 158 -11.45 3.24 -50.62
C ILE A 158 -12.90 2.75 -50.80
N HIS A 159 -13.21 2.47 -52.08
CA HIS A 159 -14.25 1.65 -52.70
C HIS A 159 -15.69 1.66 -52.17
#